data_AF-A0A7Y5SH29-F1
#
_entry.id   AF-A0A7Y5SH29-F1
#
_cell.length_a   1.000
_cell.length_b   1.000
_cell.length_c   1.000
_cell.angle_alpha   90.00
_cell.angle_beta   90.00
_cell.angle_gamma   90.00
#
_symmetry.space_group_name_H-M   'P 1'
#
loop_
_entity.id
_entity.type
_entity.pdbx_description
1 polymer ?
#
loop_
_entity_poly.entity_id
_entity_poly.type
_entity_poly.pdbx_seq_one_letter_code
_entity_poly.pdbx_strand_id
1 'polypeptide(L)' 'MTDIPSSSIVHDAPVIAVPAGAPRWVTPELLADTLRVWRPYYPNLTPQEGLSIILNVTNLFDVLRSSKP' A
#
# COMPACT_ATOMS: atom_id res chain seq x y z
N MET A 1 -33.58 -4.99 -27.29
CA MET A 1 -32.38 -4.15 -27.16
C MET A 1 -32.39 -3.70 -25.72
N THR A 2 -31.73 -4.46 -24.85
CA THR A 2 -31.86 -4.30 -23.39
C THR A 2 -30.65 -3.50 -22.93
N ASP A 3 -30.87 -2.27 -22.48
CA ASP A 3 -29.85 -1.46 -21.81
C ASP A 3 -29.35 -2.21 -20.58
N ILE A 4 -28.07 -2.61 -20.61
CA ILE A 4 -27.35 -3.08 -19.44
C ILE A 4 -26.99 -1.81 -18.65
N PRO A 5 -27.49 -1.62 -17.41
CA PRO A 5 -26.92 -0.58 -16.57
C PRO A 5 -25.47 -0.97 -16.29
N SER A 6 -24.54 -0.21 -16.86
CA SER A 6 -23.12 -0.28 -16.54
C SER A 6 -22.98 0.18 -15.09
N SER A 7 -23.17 -0.75 -14.16
CA SER A 7 -22.91 -0.54 -12.75
C SER A 7 -21.40 -0.48 -12.60
N SER A 8 -20.84 0.71 -12.81
CA SER A 8 -19.55 1.06 -12.26
C SER A 8 -19.69 0.98 -10.75
N ILE A 9 -19.53 -0.23 -10.21
CA ILE A 9 -19.12 -0.38 -8.82
C ILE A 9 -17.69 0.16 -8.80
N VAL A 10 -17.61 1.49 -8.68
CA VAL A 10 -16.50 2.11 -7.98
C VAL A 10 -16.48 1.39 -6.64
N HIS A 11 -15.54 0.45 -6.50
CA HIS A 11 -15.21 -0.03 -5.17
C HIS A 11 -14.87 1.24 -4.41
N ASP A 12 -15.74 1.60 -3.47
CA ASP A 12 -15.48 2.59 -2.44
C ASP A 12 -14.39 1.99 -1.54
N ALA A 13 -13.19 1.82 -2.12
CA ALA A 13 -12.02 1.41 -1.40
C ALA A 13 -11.81 2.52 -0.38
N PRO A 14 -11.78 2.21 0.92
CA PRO A 14 -11.60 3.23 1.93
C PRO A 14 -10.37 4.04 1.56
N VAL A 15 -10.54 5.35 1.40
CA VAL A 15 -9.45 6.26 1.05
C VAL A 15 -8.45 6.17 2.20
N ILE A 16 -7.40 5.37 2.02
CA ILE A 16 -6.39 5.17 3.04
C ILE A 16 -5.52 6.42 3.05
N ALA A 17 -5.68 7.23 4.09
CA ALA A 17 -4.84 8.39 4.31
C ALA A 17 -3.37 7.94 4.48
N VAL A 18 -2.49 8.48 3.66
CA VAL A 18 -1.05 8.28 3.81
C VAL A 18 -0.60 9.01 5.08
N PRO A 19 0.12 8.33 5.99
CA PRO A 19 0.61 8.98 7.20
C PRO A 19 1.47 10.21 6.94
N ALA A 20 1.39 11.18 7.85
CA ALA A 20 2.23 12.37 7.80
C ALA A 20 3.72 12.00 7.85
N GLY A 21 4.54 12.73 7.07
CA GLY A 21 5.98 12.48 6.97
C GLY A 21 6.37 11.33 6.02
N ALA A 22 5.41 10.67 5.36
CA ALA A 22 5.71 9.72 4.30
C ALA A 22 6.47 10.41 3.14
N PRO A 23 7.45 9.74 2.52
CA PRO A 23 8.07 10.24 1.31
C PRO A 23 7.06 10.46 0.18
N ARG A 24 7.32 11.45 -0.70
CA ARG A 24 6.42 11.84 -1.79
C ARG A 24 6.09 10.72 -2.79
N TRP A 25 6.92 9.69 -2.87
CA TRP A 25 6.70 8.53 -3.74
C TRP A 25 5.74 7.49 -3.12
N VAL A 26 5.42 7.59 -1.82
CA VAL A 26 4.43 6.73 -1.19
C VAL A 26 3.04 7.26 -1.50
N THR A 27 2.24 6.45 -2.18
CA THR A 27 0.86 6.81 -2.56
C THR A 27 -0.16 6.06 -1.69
N PRO A 28 -1.41 6.56 -1.60
CA PRO A 28 -2.51 5.86 -0.94
C PRO A 28 -2.71 4.44 -1.47
N GLU A 29 -2.56 4.24 -2.77
CA GLU A 29 -2.77 2.96 -3.44
C GLU A 29 -1.69 1.95 -3.04
N LEU A 30 -0.41 2.37 -3.03
CA LEU A 30 0.69 1.53 -2.56
C LEU A 30 0.48 1.09 -1.10
N LEU A 31 0.04 2.02 -0.26
CA LEU A 31 -0.25 1.72 1.14
C LEU A 31 -1.44 0.78 1.29
N ALA A 32 -2.51 0.98 0.51
CA ALA A 32 -3.66 0.10 0.50
C ALA A 32 -3.31 -1.32 0.04
N ASP A 33 -2.50 -1.45 -1.01
CA ASP A 33 -2.02 -2.76 -1.48
C ASP A 33 -1.13 -3.46 -0.46
N THR A 34 -0.26 -2.71 0.21
CA THR A 34 0.55 -3.25 1.31
C THR A 34 -0.36 -3.77 2.42
N LEU A 35 -1.31 -2.97 2.89
CA LEU A 35 -2.24 -3.42 3.94
C LEU A 35 -3.06 -4.63 3.51
N ARG A 36 -3.54 -4.66 2.26
CA ARG A 36 -4.30 -5.79 1.70
C ARG A 36 -3.51 -7.10 1.73
N VAL A 37 -2.22 -7.05 1.39
CA VAL A 37 -1.35 -8.24 1.36
C VAL A 37 -0.98 -8.73 2.76
N TRP A 38 -0.72 -7.82 3.69
CA TRP A 38 -0.15 -8.16 4.99
C TRP A 38 -1.19 -8.38 6.10
N ARG A 39 -2.38 -7.77 6.01
CA ARG A 39 -3.45 -7.93 7.03
C ARG A 39 -3.92 -9.37 7.27
N PRO A 40 -3.95 -10.30 6.28
CA PRO A 40 -4.25 -11.70 6.55
C PRO A 40 -3.31 -12.35 7.57
N TYR A 41 -2.06 -11.88 7.66
CA TYR A 41 -1.06 -12.37 8.60
C TYR A 41 -0.95 -11.51 9.86
N TYR A 42 -1.28 -10.22 9.74
CA TYR A 42 -1.23 -9.22 10.81
C TYR A 42 -2.56 -8.48 10.90
N PRO A 43 -3.59 -9.05 11.57
CA PRO A 43 -4.96 -8.53 11.52
C PRO A 43 -5.12 -7.08 11.98
N ASN A 44 -4.24 -6.62 12.87
CA ASN A 44 -4.27 -5.27 13.44
C ASN A 44 -3.32 -4.29 12.73
N LEU A 45 -2.81 -4.64 11.54
CA LEU A 45 -1.85 -3.83 10.83
C LEU A 45 -2.43 -2.46 10.45
N THR A 46 -1.84 -1.43 11.06
CA THR A 46 -2.21 -0.03 10.90
C THR A 46 -1.56 0.60 9.67
N PRO A 47 -2.10 1.71 9.14
CA PRO A 47 -1.45 2.47 8.07
C PRO A 47 -0.02 2.93 8.42
N GLN A 48 0.24 3.25 9.70
CA GLN A 48 1.57 3.63 10.17
C GLN A 48 2.57 2.47 10.03
N GLU A 49 2.18 1.27 10.45
CA GLU A 49 3.01 0.08 10.35
C GLU A 49 3.15 -0.38 8.88
N GLY A 50 2.11 -0.24 8.06
CA GLY A 50 2.17 -0.46 6.62
C GLY A 50 3.20 0.44 5.95
N LEU A 51 3.27 1.71 6.33
CA LEU A 51 4.32 2.63 5.87
C LEU A 51 5.72 2.15 6.30
N SER A 52 5.87 1.68 7.54
CA SER A 52 7.15 1.12 8.00
C SER A 52 7.59 -0.10 7.18
N ILE A 53 6.66 -0.98 6.81
CA ILE A 53 6.96 -2.13 5.93
C ILE A 53 7.50 -1.65 4.58
N ILE A 54 6.83 -0.69 3.95
CA ILE A 54 7.23 -0.12 2.66
C ILE A 54 8.67 0.43 2.74
N LEU A 55 8.96 1.25 3.75
CA LEU A 55 10.28 1.88 3.91
C LEU A 55 11.39 0.87 4.22
N ASN A 56 11.10 -0.12 5.06
CA ASN A 56 12.08 -1.14 5.43
C ASN A 56 12.50 -2.00 4.23
N VAL A 57 11.55 -2.34 3.35
CA VAL A 57 11.85 -3.09 2.12
C VAL A 57 12.72 -2.26 1.17
N THR A 58 12.43 -0.97 1.00
CA THR A 58 13.28 -0.08 0.20
C THR A 58 14.71 -0.01 0.75
N ASN A 59 14.86 0.21 2.05
CA ASN A 59 16.17 0.26 2.70
C ASN A 59 16.95 -1.06 2.54
N LEU A 60 16.26 -2.21 2.62
CA LEU A 60 16.86 -3.51 2.38
C LEU A 60 17.42 -3.62 0.96
N PHE A 61 16.66 -3.20 -0.05
CA PHE A 61 17.15 -3.21 -1.43
C PHE A 61 18.35 -2.28 -1.62
N ASP A 62 18.36 -1.11 -0.96
CA ASP A 62 19.50 -0.20 -1.04
C ASP A 62 20.77 -0.80 -0.42
N VAL A 63 20.64 -1.50 0.73
CA VAL A 63 21.75 -2.23 1.35
C VAL A 63 22.23 -3.36 0.43
N LEU A 64 21.34 -4.18 -0.11
CA LEU A 64 21.70 -5.30 -1.01
C LEU A 64 22.34 -4.82 -2.32
N ARG A 65 21.94 -3.65 -2.83
CA ARG A 65 22.59 -3.03 -4.01
C ARG A 65 23.96 -2.45 -3.67
N SER A 66 24.15 -1.99 -2.44
CA SER A 66 25.41 -1.41 -1.96
C SER A 66 26.42 -2.46 -1.55
N SER A 67 25.98 -3.66 -1.17
CA SER A 67 26.85 -4.83 -1.02
C SER A 67 27.28 -5.34 -2.38
N LYS A 68 28.39 -4.79 -2.90
CA LYS A 68 29.10 -5.38 -4.04
C LYS A 68 29.69 -6.73 -3.60
N PRO A 69 29.61 -7.80 -4.42
CA PRO A 69 30.34 -9.04 -4.14
C PRO A 69 31.86 -8.82 -4.14
#